data_AF-D6X9F4-F1
#
_entry.id   AF-D6X9F4-F1
#
_cell.length_a   1.000
_cell.length_b   1.000
_cell.length_c   1.000
_cell.angle_alpha   90.00
_cell.angle_beta   90.00
_cell.angle_gamma   90.00
#
_symmetry.space_group_name_H-M   'P 1'
#
loop_
_entity.id
_entity.type
_entity.pdbx_description
1 polymer ?
#
loop_
_entity_poly.entity_id
_entity_poly.type
_entity_poly.pdbx_seq_one_letter_code
_entity_poly.pdbx_strand_id
1 'polypeptide(L)'
;MPSDSTARWRARGGQVAHTAMSGSGTTAGDDPLQTAVWRLRSRGCWTDAAALLAPRTADPAAALERAGLLVERCLFTCEGWAEAEDALRTAEAVARDDEERGGAASERGRLAYAATRLGVRDRADEARSALGRATALLSPASPRRPLLDFRRGLVSEHIVDASQAALASYHRAYAGATAQVRPVAAVF
;
A
#
# COMPACT_ATOMS: atom_id res chain seq x y z
N MET A 1 24.95 -56.88 -46.85
CA MET A 1 25.68 -57.56 -45.75
C MET A 1 26.80 -56.64 -45.28
N PRO A 2 27.25 -56.66 -44.02
CA PRO A 2 26.50 -56.68 -42.77
C PRO A 2 27.02 -55.58 -41.79
N SER A 3 26.21 -55.34 -40.76
CA SER A 3 26.59 -55.22 -39.34
C SER A 3 27.56 -54.15 -38.81
N ASP A 4 27.00 -53.40 -37.84
CA ASP A 4 27.52 -53.13 -36.50
C ASP A 4 28.53 -52.01 -36.28
N SER A 5 28.08 -50.92 -35.63
CA SER A 5 28.87 -50.23 -34.60
C SER A 5 27.92 -49.53 -33.63
N THR A 6 27.79 -50.14 -32.46
CA THR A 6 27.13 -49.64 -31.26
C THR A 6 27.84 -48.40 -30.71
N ALA A 7 27.11 -47.28 -30.60
CA ALA A 7 27.55 -46.11 -29.83
C ALA A 7 26.58 -45.85 -28.66
N ARG A 8 27.08 -46.24 -27.50
CA ARG A 8 26.52 -46.28 -26.16
C ARG A 8 26.34 -44.85 -25.60
N TRP A 9 25.11 -44.35 -25.50
CA TRP A 9 24.83 -43.11 -24.79
C TRP A 9 24.91 -43.34 -23.27
N ARG A 10 26.01 -42.88 -22.66
CA ARG A 10 26.14 -42.74 -21.22
C ARG A 10 25.22 -41.63 -20.73
N ALA A 11 24.42 -41.97 -19.73
CA ALA A 11 23.71 -41.03 -18.88
C ALA A 11 24.68 -39.95 -18.35
N ARG A 12 24.34 -38.69 -18.62
CA ARG A 12 24.89 -37.53 -17.92
C ARG A 12 23.71 -36.88 -17.23
N GLY A 13 23.71 -36.93 -15.90
CA GLY A 13 22.67 -36.39 -15.06
C GLY A 13 22.45 -34.91 -15.37
N GLY A 14 21.28 -34.62 -15.93
CA GLY A 14 20.72 -33.28 -15.89
C GLY A 14 20.12 -33.08 -14.51
N GLN A 15 20.79 -32.27 -13.69
CA GLN A 15 20.22 -31.66 -12.50
C GLN A 15 18.95 -30.91 -12.93
N VAL A 16 17.80 -31.53 -12.76
CA VAL A 16 16.53 -30.80 -12.69
C VAL A 16 16.64 -29.90 -11.47
N ALA A 17 16.76 -28.61 -11.72
CA ALA A 17 16.53 -27.61 -10.69
C ALA A 17 15.09 -27.83 -10.20
N HIS A 18 14.97 -28.51 -9.07
CA HIS A 18 13.74 -28.50 -8.28
C HIS A 18 13.54 -27.04 -7.88
N THR A 19 12.75 -26.30 -8.66
CA THR A 19 12.17 -25.04 -8.22
C THR A 19 11.37 -25.37 -6.97
N ALA A 20 11.96 -25.05 -5.83
CA ALA A 20 11.26 -24.98 -4.56
C ALA A 20 10.21 -23.87 -4.69
N MET A 21 9.02 -24.25 -5.16
CA MET A 21 7.81 -23.48 -4.97
C MET A 21 7.51 -23.50 -3.47
N SER A 22 8.20 -22.65 -2.71
CA SER A 22 7.91 -22.43 -1.31
C SER A 22 6.52 -21.78 -1.26
N GLY A 23 5.55 -22.53 -0.75
CA GLY A 23 4.17 -22.11 -0.64
C GLY A 23 4.05 -20.83 0.19
N SER A 24 3.60 -19.75 -0.45
CA SER A 24 2.81 -18.72 0.21
C SER A 24 1.43 -18.75 -0.44
N GLY A 25 0.48 -19.34 0.26
CA GLY A 25 -0.82 -19.73 -0.27
C GLY A 25 -1.56 -18.59 -0.96
N THR A 26 -2.05 -18.85 -2.16
CA THR A 26 -3.29 -18.21 -2.61
C THR A 26 -4.41 -19.01 -1.95
N THR A 27 -4.97 -18.47 -0.87
CA THR A 27 -6.19 -19.05 -0.29
C THR A 27 -7.29 -19.05 -1.36
N ALA A 28 -8.10 -20.10 -1.41
CA ALA A 28 -9.23 -20.24 -2.34
C ALA A 28 -10.39 -19.27 -2.06
N GLY A 29 -10.10 -18.09 -1.50
CA GLY A 29 -11.05 -17.06 -1.08
C GLY A 29 -10.57 -15.62 -1.29
N ASP A 30 -9.47 -15.40 -2.00
CA ASP A 30 -9.01 -14.04 -2.32
C ASP A 30 -9.83 -13.48 -3.49
N ASP A 31 -10.48 -12.33 -3.30
CA ASP A 31 -11.23 -11.62 -4.35
C ASP A 31 -10.32 -11.45 -5.59
N PRO A 32 -10.73 -11.97 -6.78
CA PRO A 32 -9.93 -11.84 -7.99
C PRO A 32 -9.58 -10.39 -8.35
N LEU A 33 -10.47 -9.44 -8.05
CA LEU A 33 -10.20 -8.01 -8.27
C LEU A 33 -9.06 -7.54 -7.37
N GLN A 34 -9.14 -7.83 -6.07
CA GLN A 34 -8.12 -7.45 -5.10
C GLN A 34 -6.77 -8.11 -5.40
N THR A 35 -6.78 -9.37 -5.85
CA THR A 35 -5.58 -10.06 -6.33
C THR A 35 -4.96 -9.35 -7.52
N ALA A 36 -5.77 -8.91 -8.50
CA ALA A 36 -5.30 -8.18 -9.67
C ALA A 36 -4.73 -6.80 -9.31
N VAL A 37 -5.43 -6.04 -8.45
CA VAL A 37 -4.98 -4.75 -7.94
C VAL A 37 -3.64 -4.89 -7.22
N TRP A 38 -3.51 -5.87 -6.32
CA TRP A 38 -2.25 -6.13 -5.62
C TRP A 38 -1.11 -6.47 -6.58
N ARG A 39 -1.36 -7.33 -7.58
CA ARG A 39 -0.36 -7.71 -8.59
C ARG A 39 0.11 -6.53 -9.42
N LEU A 40 -0.79 -5.64 -9.83
CA LEU A 40 -0.46 -4.46 -10.64
C LEU A 40 0.29 -3.41 -9.79
N ARG A 41 -0.20 -3.10 -8.59
CA ARG A 41 0.45 -2.20 -7.64
C ARG A 41 1.89 -2.63 -7.35
N SER A 42 2.12 -3.92 -7.11
CA SER A 42 3.45 -4.48 -6.79
C SER A 42 4.45 -4.36 -7.95
N ARG A 43 3.99 -4.12 -9.18
CA ARG A 43 4.83 -3.91 -10.38
C ARG A 43 4.96 -2.44 -10.77
N GLY A 44 4.40 -1.51 -9.99
CA GLY A 44 4.34 -0.09 -10.33
C GLY A 44 3.29 0.25 -11.40
N CYS A 45 2.39 -0.67 -11.74
CA CYS A 45 1.29 -0.42 -12.68
C CYS A 45 0.11 0.26 -11.97
N TRP A 46 0.36 1.41 -11.31
CA TRP A 46 -0.66 2.09 -10.48
C TRP A 46 -1.86 2.58 -11.28
N THR A 47 -1.64 3.10 -12.49
CA THR A 47 -2.72 3.60 -13.36
C THR A 47 -3.69 2.46 -13.72
N ASP A 48 -3.16 1.31 -14.11
CA ASP A 48 -3.96 0.13 -14.45
C ASP A 48 -4.70 -0.40 -13.22
N ALA A 49 -4.03 -0.47 -12.06
CA ALA A 49 -4.65 -0.85 -10.81
C ALA A 49 -5.81 0.09 -10.42
N ALA A 50 -5.60 1.41 -10.56
CA ALA A 50 -6.61 2.43 -10.29
C ALA A 50 -7.78 2.37 -11.29
N ALA A 51 -7.53 1.97 -12.54
CA ALA A 51 -8.54 1.79 -13.56
C ALA A 51 -9.48 0.61 -13.24
N LEU A 52 -8.97 -0.48 -12.64
CA LEU A 52 -9.80 -1.61 -12.20
C LEU A 52 -10.82 -1.21 -11.11
N LEU A 53 -10.49 -0.20 -10.31
CA LEU A 53 -11.34 0.30 -9.21
C LEU A 53 -12.29 1.42 -9.65
N ALA A 54 -12.03 2.08 -10.80
CA ALA A 54 -12.82 3.23 -11.27
C ALA A 54 -14.34 2.97 -11.33
N PRO A 55 -14.82 1.81 -11.81
CA PRO A 55 -16.26 1.51 -11.86
C PRO A 55 -16.94 1.38 -10.49
N ARG A 56 -16.16 1.23 -9.41
CA ARG A 56 -16.66 0.98 -8.04
C ARG A 56 -16.49 2.18 -7.11
N THR A 57 -16.13 3.35 -7.62
CA THR A 57 -15.85 4.54 -6.80
C THR A 57 -17.04 5.10 -6.02
N ALA A 58 -18.26 4.58 -6.21
CA ALA A 58 -19.40 4.85 -5.33
C ALA A 58 -19.29 4.11 -3.98
N ASP A 59 -18.51 3.03 -3.92
CA ASP A 59 -18.12 2.35 -2.68
C ASP A 59 -16.94 3.11 -2.02
N PRO A 60 -17.07 3.55 -0.75
CA PRO A 60 -16.01 4.30 -0.07
C PRO A 60 -14.68 3.55 0.04
N ALA A 61 -14.71 2.21 0.20
CA ALA A 61 -13.48 1.43 0.29
C ALA A 61 -12.73 1.42 -1.06
N ALA A 62 -13.42 1.12 -2.16
CA ALA A 62 -12.83 1.16 -3.50
C ALA A 62 -12.36 2.57 -3.91
N ALA A 63 -13.11 3.62 -3.55
CA ALA A 63 -12.71 5.00 -3.81
C ALA A 63 -11.42 5.38 -3.08
N LEU A 64 -11.31 5.01 -1.80
CA LEU A 64 -10.13 5.26 -1.00
C LEU A 64 -8.91 4.48 -1.51
N GLU A 65 -9.09 3.20 -1.85
CA GLU A 65 -8.02 2.37 -2.42
C GLU A 65 -7.50 2.96 -3.75
N ARG A 66 -8.41 3.38 -4.63
CA ARG A 66 -8.06 4.06 -5.88
C ARG A 66 -7.25 5.33 -5.63
N ALA A 67 -7.68 6.16 -4.67
CA ALA A 67 -6.94 7.36 -4.30
C ALA A 67 -5.54 7.01 -3.77
N GLY A 68 -5.43 6.03 -2.88
CA GLY A 68 -4.14 5.56 -2.33
C GLY A 68 -3.14 5.12 -3.40
N LEU A 69 -3.60 4.40 -4.43
CA LEU A 69 -2.78 4.00 -5.59
C LEU A 69 -2.23 5.20 -6.36
N LEU A 70 -3.07 6.21 -6.61
CA LEU A 70 -2.67 7.40 -7.35
C LEU A 70 -1.76 8.32 -6.53
N VAL A 71 -1.97 8.41 -5.22
CA VAL A 71 -1.06 9.11 -4.29
C VAL A 71 0.29 8.39 -4.24
N GLU A 72 0.31 7.06 -4.25
CA GLU A 72 1.53 6.27 -4.34
C GLU A 72 2.27 6.50 -5.66
N ARG A 73 1.57 6.52 -6.79
CA ARG A 73 2.16 6.89 -8.09
C ARG A 73 2.85 8.25 -8.01
N CYS A 74 2.20 9.27 -7.44
CA CYS A 74 2.79 10.61 -7.29
C CYS A 74 4.12 10.57 -6.52
N LEU A 75 4.19 9.77 -5.45
CA LEU A 75 5.40 9.62 -4.65
C LEU A 75 6.57 8.98 -5.40
N PHE A 76 6.30 7.97 -6.23
CA PHE A 76 7.36 7.24 -6.95
C PHE A 76 7.76 7.88 -8.27
N THR A 77 6.85 8.61 -8.91
CA THR A 77 7.06 9.15 -10.27
C THR A 77 7.16 10.68 -10.32
N CYS A 78 6.77 11.37 -9.24
CA CYS A 78 6.58 12.82 -9.22
C CYS A 78 5.55 13.34 -10.24
N GLU A 79 4.67 12.48 -10.77
CA GLU A 79 3.69 12.80 -11.80
C GLU A 79 2.26 12.47 -11.36
N GLY A 80 1.27 13.01 -12.08
CA GLY A 80 -0.12 12.60 -11.94
C GLY A 80 -0.88 13.20 -10.75
N TRP A 81 -0.40 14.32 -10.23
CA TRP A 81 -0.94 15.03 -9.05
C TRP A 81 -2.42 15.38 -9.17
N ALA A 82 -2.85 15.95 -10.30
CA ALA A 82 -4.25 16.33 -10.50
C ALA A 82 -5.20 15.14 -10.43
N GLU A 83 -4.83 14.00 -11.03
CA GLU A 83 -5.65 12.79 -10.98
C GLU A 83 -5.76 12.23 -9.55
N ALA A 84 -4.67 12.29 -8.78
CA ALA A 84 -4.69 11.89 -7.37
C ALA A 84 -5.55 12.82 -6.51
N GLU A 85 -5.51 14.13 -6.75
CA GLU A 85 -6.39 15.11 -6.10
C GLU A 85 -7.87 14.85 -6.42
N ASP A 86 -8.19 14.58 -7.69
CA ASP A 86 -9.54 14.28 -8.13
C ASP A 86 -10.07 13.00 -7.47
N ALA A 87 -9.26 11.93 -7.48
CA ALA A 87 -9.60 10.67 -6.82
C ALA A 87 -9.82 10.86 -5.30
N LEU A 88 -9.02 11.69 -4.66
CA LEU A 88 -9.18 12.03 -3.24
C LEU A 88 -10.45 12.82 -2.97
N ARG A 89 -10.85 13.74 -3.84
CA ARG A 89 -12.13 14.45 -3.70
C ARG A 89 -13.31 13.48 -3.84
N THR A 90 -13.21 12.51 -4.75
CA THR A 90 -14.21 11.43 -4.84
C THR A 90 -14.28 10.62 -3.54
N ALA A 91 -13.14 10.15 -3.02
CA ALA A 91 -13.09 9.36 -1.78
C ALA A 91 -13.68 10.10 -0.57
N GLU A 92 -13.41 11.41 -0.45
CA GLU A 92 -14.03 12.22 0.59
C GLU A 92 -15.54 12.42 0.41
N ALA A 93 -15.99 12.61 -0.83
CA ALA A 93 -17.40 12.85 -1.11
C ALA A 93 -18.28 11.63 -0.82
N VAL A 94 -17.74 10.42 -1.00
CA VAL A 94 -18.49 9.17 -0.76
C VAL A 94 -18.41 8.68 0.68
N ALA A 95 -17.44 9.13 1.47
CA ALA A 95 -17.26 8.72 2.87
C ALA A 95 -18.47 9.14 3.73
N ARG A 96 -19.00 8.20 4.51
CA ARG A 96 -20.23 8.34 5.30
C ARG A 96 -19.98 8.29 6.79
N ASP A 97 -19.01 7.49 7.24
CA ASP A 97 -18.67 7.35 8.65
C ASP A 97 -17.31 7.96 9.02
N ASP A 98 -16.95 7.92 10.31
CA ASP A 98 -15.68 8.45 10.80
C ASP A 98 -14.47 7.62 10.34
N GLU A 99 -14.62 6.31 10.15
CA GLU A 99 -13.54 5.42 9.71
C GLU A 99 -13.15 5.72 8.26
N GLU A 100 -14.15 5.89 7.39
CA GLU A 100 -14.04 6.27 5.99
C GLU A 100 -13.48 7.69 5.85
N ARG A 101 -14.05 8.67 6.58
CA ARG A 101 -13.56 10.06 6.56
C ARG A 101 -12.14 10.16 7.11
N GLY A 102 -11.80 9.39 8.15
CA GLY A 102 -10.46 9.32 8.71
C GLY A 102 -9.45 8.71 7.73
N GLY A 103 -9.86 7.68 6.98
CA GLY A 103 -9.06 7.10 5.89
C GLY A 103 -8.77 8.12 4.78
N ALA A 104 -9.80 8.80 4.28
CA ALA A 104 -9.65 9.81 3.24
C ALA A 104 -8.77 11.00 3.70
N ALA A 105 -8.95 11.46 4.94
CA ALA A 105 -8.09 12.49 5.54
C ALA A 105 -6.63 12.02 5.70
N SER A 106 -6.40 10.74 6.01
CA SER A 106 -5.05 10.17 6.08
C SER A 106 -4.36 10.15 4.71
N GLU A 107 -5.07 9.79 3.63
CA GLU A 107 -4.52 9.87 2.27
C GLU A 107 -4.32 11.32 1.79
N ARG A 108 -5.22 12.25 2.16
CA ARG A 108 -5.04 13.70 1.94
C ARG A 108 -3.73 14.19 2.53
N GLY A 109 -3.47 13.82 3.79
CA GLY A 109 -2.23 14.16 4.48
C GLY A 109 -1.00 13.56 3.79
N ARG A 110 -1.09 12.33 3.29
CA ARG A 110 -0.01 11.67 2.53
C ARG A 110 0.28 12.37 1.21
N LEU A 111 -0.73 12.80 0.45
CA LEU A 111 -0.52 13.55 -0.80
C LEU A 111 0.12 14.91 -0.53
N ALA A 112 -0.36 15.65 0.47
CA ALA A 112 0.21 16.94 0.86
C ALA A 112 1.66 16.81 1.35
N TYR A 113 1.95 15.78 2.15
CA TYR A 113 3.32 15.42 2.54
C TYR A 113 4.19 15.15 1.30
N ALA A 114 3.72 14.34 0.36
CA ALA A 114 4.45 14.00 -0.86
C ALA A 114 4.79 15.26 -1.69
N ALA A 115 3.80 16.11 -1.94
CA ALA A 115 3.97 17.34 -2.71
C ALA A 115 5.00 18.29 -2.07
N THR A 116 4.96 18.41 -0.74
CA THR A 116 5.91 19.23 0.04
C THR A 116 7.31 18.63 -0.04
N ARG A 117 7.44 17.33 0.27
CA ARG A 117 8.72 16.63 0.36
C ARG A 117 9.46 16.54 -0.98
N LEU A 118 8.72 16.49 -2.08
CA LEU A 118 9.24 16.43 -3.45
C LEU A 118 9.38 17.81 -4.11
N GLY A 119 9.05 18.90 -3.40
CA GLY A 119 9.21 20.26 -3.90
C GLY A 119 8.23 20.68 -4.99
N VAL A 120 7.12 19.96 -5.16
CA VAL A 120 6.08 20.27 -6.15
C VAL A 120 5.24 21.46 -5.72
N ARG A 121 4.86 21.50 -4.45
CA ARG A 121 4.17 22.62 -3.81
C ARG A 121 4.32 22.49 -2.30
N ASP A 122 4.59 23.59 -1.61
CA ASP A 122 4.56 23.59 -0.14
C ASP A 122 3.11 23.43 0.34
N ARG A 123 2.85 22.29 0.99
CA ARG A 123 1.56 21.89 1.56
C ARG A 123 1.75 21.36 2.98
N ALA A 124 2.76 21.86 3.70
CA ALA A 124 3.10 21.42 5.05
C ALA A 124 1.91 21.55 6.02
N ASP A 125 1.19 22.67 5.97
CA ASP A 125 0.01 22.92 6.83
C ASP A 125 -1.15 22.00 6.52
N GLU A 126 -1.37 21.71 5.25
CA GLU A 126 -2.39 20.77 4.81
C GLU A 126 -2.05 19.35 5.27
N ALA A 127 -0.78 18.93 5.15
CA ALA A 127 -0.33 17.63 5.64
C ALA A 127 -0.59 17.49 7.14
N ARG A 128 -0.20 18.50 7.94
CA ARG A 128 -0.40 18.49 9.40
C ARG A 128 -1.88 18.48 9.78
N SER A 129 -2.68 19.36 9.20
CA SER A 129 -4.10 19.48 9.52
C SER A 129 -4.91 18.26 9.09
N ALA A 130 -4.63 17.67 7.92
CA ALA A 130 -5.31 16.47 7.43
C ALA A 130 -4.99 15.23 8.28
N LEU A 131 -3.71 15.02 8.65
CA LEU A 131 -3.34 13.91 9.54
C LEU A 131 -3.85 14.11 10.98
N GLY A 132 -3.93 15.36 11.46
CA GLY A 132 -4.59 15.71 12.72
C GLY A 132 -6.08 15.35 12.70
N ARG A 133 -6.79 15.70 11.62
CA ARG A 133 -8.18 15.31 11.40
C ARG A 133 -8.36 13.80 11.35
N ALA A 134 -7.50 13.08 10.63
CA ALA A 134 -7.53 11.63 10.59
C ALA A 134 -7.37 11.00 12.00
N THR A 135 -6.50 11.59 12.83
CA THR A 135 -6.29 11.15 14.23
C THR A 135 -7.53 11.32 15.09
N ALA A 136 -8.28 12.41 14.88
CA ALA A 136 -9.51 12.71 15.61
C ALA A 136 -10.69 11.81 15.18
N LEU A 137 -10.74 11.42 13.90
CA LEU A 137 -11.82 10.60 13.35
C LEU A 137 -11.62 9.10 13.59
N LEU A 138 -10.40 8.59 13.36
CA LEU A 138 -10.16 7.15 13.48
C LEU A 138 -10.24 6.72 14.94
N SER A 139 -10.90 5.59 15.20
CA SER A 139 -10.87 4.95 16.52
C SER A 139 -9.42 4.58 16.91
N PRO A 140 -9.04 4.60 18.20
CA PRO A 140 -7.76 4.06 18.65
C PRO A 140 -7.55 2.59 18.24
N ALA A 141 -8.63 1.82 18.12
CA ALA A 141 -8.62 0.41 17.69
C ALA A 141 -8.73 0.23 16.17
N SER A 142 -8.78 1.32 15.39
CA SER A 142 -8.88 1.24 13.94
C SER A 142 -7.70 0.46 13.33
N PRO A 143 -7.94 -0.43 12.35
CA PRO A 143 -6.86 -1.08 11.61
C PRO A 143 -5.99 -0.08 10.81
N ARG A 144 -6.50 1.13 10.56
CA ARG A 144 -5.76 2.20 9.84
C ARG A 144 -4.83 3.00 10.75
N ARG A 145 -4.92 2.82 12.07
CA ARG A 145 -4.15 3.59 13.06
C ARG A 145 -2.63 3.45 12.91
N PRO A 146 -2.06 2.23 12.72
CA PRO A 146 -0.61 2.07 12.57
C PRO A 146 -0.03 2.87 11.39
N LEU A 147 -0.69 2.81 10.24
CA LEU A 147 -0.27 3.54 9.04
C LEU A 147 -0.40 5.06 9.22
N LEU A 148 -1.44 5.52 9.92
CA LEU A 148 -1.58 6.94 10.27
C LEU A 148 -0.43 7.42 11.17
N ASP A 149 -0.09 6.68 12.23
CA ASP A 149 1.02 7.04 13.12
C ASP A 149 2.35 7.06 12.36
N PHE A 150 2.58 6.14 11.43
CA PHE A 150 3.75 6.16 10.56
C PHE A 150 3.82 7.44 9.71
N ARG A 151 2.70 7.81 9.06
CA ARG A 151 2.60 9.04 8.24
C ARG A 151 2.85 10.30 9.07
N ARG A 152 2.36 10.34 10.31
CA ARG A 152 2.64 11.44 11.25
C ARG A 152 4.10 11.51 11.64
N GLY A 153 4.77 10.36 11.77
CA GLY A 153 6.22 10.28 11.94
C GLY A 153 6.97 10.93 10.79
N LEU A 154 6.61 10.59 9.55
CA LEU A 154 7.22 11.17 8.34
C LEU A 154 7.10 12.70 8.28
N VAL A 155 5.93 13.25 8.64
CA VAL A 155 5.74 14.72 8.71
C VAL A 155 6.58 15.33 9.83
N SER A 156 6.62 14.70 10.99
CA SER A 156 7.40 15.20 12.13
C SER A 156 8.89 15.23 11.82
N GLU A 157 9.40 14.22 11.13
CA GLU A 157 10.80 14.11 10.73
C GLU A 157 11.16 15.08 9.61
N HIS A 158 10.45 15.03 8.48
CA HIS A 158 10.91 15.68 7.26
C HIS A 158 10.39 17.11 7.05
N ILE A 159 9.34 17.50 7.78
CA ILE A 159 8.71 18.83 7.61
C ILE A 159 8.90 19.68 8.87
N VAL A 160 8.71 19.08 10.05
CA VAL A 160 8.79 19.81 11.32
C VAL A 160 10.19 19.78 11.95
N ASP A 161 11.06 18.88 11.49
CA ASP A 161 12.40 18.63 12.07
C ASP A 161 12.36 18.29 13.58
N ALA A 162 11.35 17.49 13.96
CA ALA A 162 11.09 17.08 15.34
C ALA A 162 11.39 15.58 15.53
N SER A 163 12.68 15.23 15.58
CA SER A 163 13.17 13.84 15.65
C SER A 163 12.56 12.99 16.78
N GLN A 164 12.39 13.56 17.98
CA GLN A 164 11.78 12.85 19.11
C GLN A 164 10.29 12.56 18.88
N ALA A 165 9.56 13.50 18.28
CA ALA A 165 8.15 13.32 17.94
C ALA A 165 7.97 12.29 16.82
N ALA A 166 8.90 12.26 15.86
CA ALA A 166 8.95 11.25 14.82
C ALA A 166 9.15 9.84 15.41
N LEU A 167 10.18 9.66 16.26
CA LEU A 167 10.48 8.38 16.89
C LEU A 167 9.31 7.85 17.72
N ALA A 168 8.68 8.71 18.53
CA ALA A 168 7.50 8.33 19.31
C ALA A 168 6.34 7.87 18.41
N SER A 169 6.17 8.48 17.23
CA SER A 169 5.13 8.11 16.28
C SER A 169 5.45 6.80 15.56
N TYR A 170 6.71 6.56 15.17
CA TYR A 170 7.14 5.28 14.62
C TYR A 170 7.01 4.14 15.61
N HIS A 171 7.30 4.35 16.89
CA HIS A 171 7.08 3.34 17.93
C HIS A 171 5.60 2.96 18.07
N ARG A 172 4.68 3.93 18.08
CA ARG A 172 3.24 3.64 18.11
C ARG A 172 2.78 2.91 16.85
N ALA A 173 3.28 3.31 15.68
CA ALA A 173 2.98 2.65 14.42
C ALA A 173 3.41 1.17 14.44
N TYR A 174 4.64 0.90 14.88
CA TYR A 174 5.16 -0.45 15.00
C TYR A 174 4.36 -1.29 16.01
N ALA A 175 4.17 -0.77 17.22
CA ALA A 175 3.40 -1.46 18.26
C ALA A 175 1.98 -1.80 17.78
N GLY A 176 1.28 -0.85 17.16
CA GLY A 176 -0.05 -1.07 16.61
C GLY A 176 -0.07 -2.10 15.48
N ALA A 177 0.91 -2.08 14.56
CA ALA A 177 0.99 -3.06 13.49
C ALA A 177 1.24 -4.47 14.03
N THR A 178 2.15 -4.63 14.99
CA THR A 178 2.46 -5.95 15.60
C THR A 178 1.29 -6.52 16.39
N ALA A 179 0.50 -5.67 17.06
CA ALA A 179 -0.71 -6.12 17.77
C ALA A 179 -1.82 -6.61 16.82
N GLN A 180 -1.79 -6.19 15.55
CA GLN A 180 -2.78 -6.59 14.53
C GLN A 180 -2.37 -7.85 13.76
N VAL A 181 -1.08 -8.21 13.75
CA VAL A 181 -0.63 -9.49 13.20
C VAL A 181 -1.18 -10.60 14.10
N ARG A 182 -2.15 -11.37 13.58
CA ARG A 182 -2.62 -12.57 14.30
C ARG A 182 -1.41 -13.46 14.59
N PRO A 183 -1.20 -13.92 15.83
CA PRO A 183 -0.26 -15.00 16.06
C PRO A 183 -0.73 -16.20 15.24
N VAL A 184 0.16 -16.72 14.39
CA VAL A 184 0.02 -18.09 13.89
C VAL A 184 0.01 -18.96 15.14
N ALA A 185 -1.14 -19.54 15.45
CA ALA A 185 -1.19 -20.64 16.40
C ALA A 185 -0.29 -21.73 15.81
N ALA A 186 0.85 -21.97 16.45
CA ALA A 186 1.70 -23.09 16.11
C ALA A 186 0.88 -24.36 16.31
N VAL A 187 0.43 -24.95 15.20
CA VAL A 187 0.01 -26.35 15.19
C VAL A 187 1.30 -27.14 15.29
N PHE A 188 1.65 -27.54 16.52
CA PHE A 188 2.57 -28.63 16.79
C PHE A 188 1.74 -29.89 17.03
#